data_AF-A0A2J0L662-F1
#
_entry.id   AF-A0A2J0L662-F1
#
_cell.length_a   1.000
_cell.length_b   1.000
_cell.length_c   1.000
_cell.angle_alpha   90.00
_cell.angle_beta   90.00
_cell.angle_gamma   90.00
#
_symmetry.space_group_name_H-M   'P 1'
#
loop_
_entity.id
_entity.type
_entity.pdbx_description
1 polymer ?
#
loop_
_entity_poly.entity_id
_entity_poly.type
_entity_poly.pdbx_seq_one_letter_code
_entity_poly.pdbx_strand_id
1 'polypeptide(L)'
;MMRKFLPEELKKLSKPHEFSSNEDNGQVTIIGGSKLFHGAPILALKTASRIVDMVFFASSEPSVGGIAEQLKSKLGSFIWIPWDEVGEYIAKSDAILIG
;
A
#
# COMPACT_ATOMS: atom_id res chain seq x y z
N MET A 1 -32.90 -4.12 5.02
CA MET A 1 -32.61 -3.02 5.97
C MET A 1 -31.09 -2.87 6.05
N MET A 2 -30.54 -1.67 5.88
CA MET A 2 -29.09 -1.46 5.88
C MET A 2 -28.56 -1.52 7.32
N ARG A 3 -27.56 -2.38 7.57
CA ARG A 3 -26.88 -2.44 8.87
C ARG A 3 -26.12 -1.13 9.10
N LYS A 4 -26.37 -0.47 10.23
CA LYS A 4 -25.61 0.72 10.63
C LYS A 4 -24.27 0.29 11.22
N PHE A 5 -23.21 1.01 10.89
CA PHE A 5 -21.90 0.86 11.54
C PHE A 5 -22.02 1.18 13.03
N LEU A 6 -21.42 0.36 13.87
CA LEU A 6 -21.33 0.57 15.30
C LEU A 6 -19.86 0.70 15.72
N PRO A 7 -19.45 1.76 16.43
CA PRO A 7 -18.05 1.94 16.83
C PRO A 7 -17.45 0.76 17.61
N GLU A 8 -18.25 0.02 18.38
CA GLU A 8 -17.79 -1.20 19.06
C GLU A 8 -17.29 -2.30 18.11
N GLU A 9 -17.67 -2.29 16.83
CA GLU A 9 -17.20 -3.25 15.84
C GLU A 9 -15.70 -3.14 15.56
N LEU A 10 -15.11 -1.95 15.78
CA LEU A 10 -13.68 -1.76 15.65
C LEU A 10 -12.88 -2.64 16.61
N LYS A 11 -13.47 -3.06 17.75
CA LYS A 11 -12.84 -3.98 18.70
C LYS A 11 -12.67 -5.40 18.14
N LYS A 12 -13.34 -5.72 17.03
CA LYS A 12 -13.26 -7.02 16.35
C LYS A 12 -12.15 -7.06 15.30
N LEU A 13 -11.53 -5.93 15.00
CA LEU A 13 -10.42 -5.87 14.05
C LEU A 13 -9.21 -6.62 14.63
N SER A 14 -8.51 -7.35 13.78
CA SER A 14 -7.26 -8.00 14.15
C SER A 14 -6.21 -6.95 14.50
N LYS A 15 -5.35 -7.27 15.46
CA LYS A 15 -4.18 -6.49 15.81
C LYS A 15 -2.94 -7.30 15.48
N PRO A 16 -1.82 -6.65 15.11
CA PRO A 16 -0.55 -7.33 14.98
C PRO A 16 -0.22 -8.12 16.25
N HIS A 17 0.27 -9.34 16.07
CA HIS A 17 0.69 -10.19 17.17
C HIS A 17 1.98 -9.62 17.79
N GLU A 18 2.18 -9.75 19.10
CA GLU A 18 3.35 -9.17 19.80
C GLU A 18 4.69 -9.68 19.24
N PHE A 19 4.68 -10.92 18.73
CA PHE A 19 5.84 -11.57 18.11
C PHE A 19 5.74 -11.64 16.58
N SER A 20 4.84 -10.89 15.95
CA SER A 20 4.80 -10.81 14.48
C SER A 20 6.07 -10.14 13.98
N SER A 21 6.64 -10.68 12.93
CA SER A 21 7.75 -10.08 12.20
C SER A 21 7.39 -9.99 10.72
N ASN A 22 8.20 -9.26 9.95
CA ASN A 22 8.19 -9.17 8.49
C ASN A 22 7.17 -10.09 7.77
N GLU A 23 6.24 -9.49 7.03
CA GLU A 23 5.22 -10.15 6.20
C GLU A 23 4.05 -10.81 6.96
N ASP A 24 4.14 -11.03 8.28
CA ASP A 24 3.08 -11.64 9.10
C ASP A 24 1.78 -10.82 9.11
N ASN A 25 1.87 -9.49 8.99
CA ASN A 25 0.71 -8.59 8.92
C ASN A 25 0.29 -8.26 7.48
N GLY A 26 0.79 -9.05 6.53
CA GLY A 26 0.43 -9.03 5.14
C GLY A 26 1.23 -8.04 4.30
N GLN A 27 0.99 -8.15 3.00
CA GLN A 27 1.69 -7.42 1.95
C GLN A 27 0.68 -6.89 0.94
N VAL A 28 0.86 -5.66 0.48
CA VAL A 28 -0.04 -5.04 -0.51
C VAL A 28 0.73 -4.46 -1.68
N THR A 29 0.22 -4.72 -2.87
CA THR A 29 0.64 -4.00 -4.08
C THR A 29 -0.34 -2.87 -4.39
N ILE A 30 0.18 -1.65 -4.46
CA ILE A 30 -0.53 -0.44 -4.85
C ILE A 30 -0.09 -0.06 -6.26
N ILE A 31 -1.05 0.03 -7.17
CA ILE A 31 -0.84 0.44 -8.56
C ILE A 31 -1.67 1.69 -8.82
N GLY A 32 -1.02 2.81 -9.09
CA GLY A 32 -1.78 4.03 -9.29
C GLY A 32 -0.95 5.27 -9.52
N GLY A 33 -1.67 6.38 -9.60
CA GLY A 33 -1.11 7.66 -10.00
C GLY A 33 -1.08 7.83 -11.52
N SER A 34 -1.11 9.09 -11.93
CA SER A 34 -1.06 9.51 -13.31
C SER A 34 -0.30 10.83 -13.40
N LYS A 35 -0.10 11.32 -14.62
CA LYS A 35 0.55 12.60 -14.86
C LYS A 35 -0.13 13.75 -14.11
N LEU A 36 -1.46 13.73 -14.00
CA LEU A 36 -2.24 14.76 -13.31
C LEU A 36 -2.43 14.48 -11.82
N PHE A 37 -2.45 13.20 -11.42
CA PHE A 37 -2.79 12.78 -10.06
C PHE A 37 -1.65 12.00 -9.38
N HIS A 38 -0.42 12.48 -9.52
CA HIS A 38 0.75 11.86 -8.87
C HIS A 38 0.67 11.86 -7.33
N GLY A 39 -0.16 12.73 -6.74
CA GLY A 39 -0.36 12.82 -5.29
C GLY A 39 -1.37 11.84 -4.71
N ALA A 40 -2.31 11.33 -5.52
CA ALA A 40 -3.35 10.40 -5.08
C ALA A 40 -2.80 9.11 -4.42
N PRO A 41 -1.81 8.41 -5.03
CA PRO A 41 -1.26 7.20 -4.41
C PRO A 41 -0.51 7.47 -3.10
N ILE A 42 -0.07 8.70 -2.81
CA ILE A 42 0.66 9.03 -1.59
C ILE A 42 -0.18 8.79 -0.35
N LEU A 43 -1.48 9.12 -0.40
CA LEU A 43 -2.37 8.89 0.73
C LEU A 43 -2.62 7.40 0.95
N ALA A 44 -2.74 6.64 -0.14
CA ALA A 44 -2.85 5.19 -0.10
C ALA A 44 -1.59 4.57 0.52
N LEU A 45 -0.39 4.98 0.07
CA LEU A 45 0.89 4.54 0.62
C LEU A 45 0.99 4.78 2.12
N LYS A 46 0.76 6.03 2.56
CA LYS A 46 0.84 6.39 3.98
C LYS A 46 -0.14 5.61 4.85
N THR A 47 -1.33 5.34 4.34
CA THR A 47 -2.35 4.58 5.08
C THR A 47 -1.97 3.10 5.14
N ALA A 48 -1.62 2.50 4.01
CA ALA A 48 -1.25 1.09 3.91
C ALA A 48 -0.02 0.76 4.77
N SER A 49 1.02 1.60 4.75
CA SER A 49 2.23 1.42 5.55
C SER A 49 2.00 1.43 7.08
N ARG A 50 0.79 1.77 7.55
CA ARG A 50 0.42 1.71 8.97
C ARG A 50 -0.40 0.47 9.32
N ILE A 51 -0.79 -0.32 8.32
CA ILE A 51 -1.72 -1.44 8.44
C ILE A 51 -0.99 -2.75 8.12
N VAL A 52 -0.19 -2.77 7.07
CA VAL A 52 0.53 -3.95 6.59
C VAL A 52 2.04 -3.77 6.73
N ASP A 53 2.77 -4.88 6.73
CA ASP A 53 4.23 -4.88 6.92
C ASP A 53 4.97 -4.43 5.66
N MET A 54 4.46 -4.82 4.48
CA MET A 54 5.08 -4.47 3.20
C MET A 54 4.11 -3.80 2.25
N VAL A 55 4.58 -2.68 1.68
CA VAL A 55 3.87 -1.95 0.63
C VAL A 55 4.75 -1.86 -0.60
N PHE A 56 4.22 -2.41 -1.68
CA PHE A 56 4.79 -2.43 -3.02
C PHE A 56 4.09 -1.36 -3.85
N PHE A 57 4.83 -0.43 -4.43
CA PHE A 57 4.25 0.67 -5.21
C PHE A 57 4.74 0.65 -6.64
N ALA A 58 3.80 0.66 -7.58
CA ALA A 58 4.08 0.78 -9.01
C ALA A 58 3.17 1.81 -9.67
N SER A 59 3.65 2.40 -10.76
CA SER A 59 2.85 3.25 -11.63
C SER A 59 3.30 3.04 -13.06
N SER A 60 2.34 3.02 -14.00
CA SER A 60 2.65 3.00 -15.43
C SER A 60 3.12 4.37 -15.95
N GLU A 61 3.01 5.42 -15.13
CA GLU A 61 3.39 6.78 -15.46
C GLU A 61 4.81 7.10 -14.95
N PRO A 62 5.79 7.32 -15.85
CA PRO A 62 7.17 7.57 -15.45
C PRO A 62 7.36 8.79 -14.53
N SER A 63 6.55 9.84 -14.70
CA SER A 63 6.63 11.04 -13.86
C SER A 63 6.31 10.78 -12.38
N VAL A 64 5.55 9.72 -12.08
CA VAL A 64 5.28 9.30 -10.70
C VAL A 64 6.52 8.69 -10.05
N GLY A 65 7.39 8.02 -10.81
CA GLY A 65 8.59 7.36 -10.28
C GLY A 65 9.58 8.33 -9.63
N GLY A 66 9.78 9.52 -10.21
CA GLY A 66 10.64 10.55 -9.61
C GLY A 66 10.12 11.04 -8.25
N ILE A 67 8.79 11.13 -8.10
CA ILE A 67 8.15 11.50 -6.83
C ILE A 67 8.21 10.33 -5.84
N ALA A 68 8.01 9.11 -6.32
CA ALA A 68 8.11 7.90 -5.51
C ALA A 68 9.49 7.77 -4.87
N GLU A 69 10.58 7.99 -5.61
CA GLU A 69 11.94 7.94 -5.05
C GLU A 69 12.16 9.02 -3.97
N GLN A 70 11.66 10.24 -4.19
CA GLN A 70 11.71 11.28 -3.16
C GLN A 70 10.92 10.90 -1.91
N LEU A 71 9.74 10.29 -2.08
CA LEU A 71 8.90 9.83 -0.97
C LEU A 71 9.52 8.66 -0.23
N LYS A 72 10.15 7.73 -0.94
CA LYS A 72 10.86 6.58 -0.36
C LYS A 72 11.93 7.07 0.62
N SER A 73 12.70 8.10 0.26
CA SER A 73 13.69 8.71 1.15
C SER A 73 13.12 9.34 2.42
N LYS A 74 11.85 9.76 2.40
CA LYS A 74 11.18 10.47 3.50
C LYS A 74 10.33 9.56 4.38
N LEU A 75 9.65 8.59 3.77
CA LEU A 75 8.70 7.71 4.45
C LEU A 75 9.36 6.41 4.92
N GLY A 76 10.35 5.89 4.17
CA GLY A 76 11.06 4.66 4.51
C GLY A 76 10.17 3.41 4.62
N SER A 77 8.92 3.47 4.15
CA SER A 77 7.86 2.51 4.50
C SER A 77 7.23 1.79 3.30
N PHE A 78 7.83 1.89 2.12
CA PHE A 78 7.37 1.20 0.91
C PHE A 78 8.53 0.94 -0.07
N ILE A 79 8.30 0.04 -1.02
CA ILE A 79 9.23 -0.34 -2.07
C ILE A 79 8.66 0.14 -3.40
N TRP A 80 9.40 0.99 -4.11
CA TRP A 80 9.11 1.36 -5.49
C TRP A 80 9.55 0.24 -6.44
N ILE A 81 8.66 -0.16 -7.36
CA ILE A 81 8.83 -1.34 -8.20
C ILE A 81 8.85 -0.94 -9.68
N PRO A 82 9.77 -1.49 -10.47
CA PRO A 82 9.75 -1.35 -11.92
C PRO A 82 8.43 -1.84 -12.53
N TRP A 83 7.89 -1.10 -13.50
CA TRP A 83 6.58 -1.41 -14.08
C TRP A 83 6.51 -2.80 -14.72
N ASP A 84 7.61 -3.25 -15.32
CA ASP A 84 7.79 -4.56 -15.95
C ASP A 84 7.79 -5.73 -14.94
N GLU A 85 8.11 -5.46 -13.68
CA GLU A 85 8.12 -6.47 -12.60
C GLU A 85 6.79 -6.54 -11.84
N VAL A 86 5.83 -5.64 -12.11
CA VAL A 86 4.62 -5.47 -11.28
C VAL A 86 3.83 -6.78 -11.10
N GLY A 87 3.83 -7.66 -12.11
CA GLY A 87 3.16 -8.95 -12.08
C GLY A 87 3.69 -9.89 -10.98
N GLU A 88 5.00 -9.88 -10.74
CA GLU A 88 5.63 -10.69 -9.69
C GLU A 88 5.21 -10.21 -8.29
N TYR A 89 5.10 -8.89 -8.13
CA TYR A 89 4.72 -8.26 -6.88
C TYR A 89 3.22 -8.39 -6.59
N ILE A 90 2.38 -8.37 -7.64
CA ILE A 90 0.98 -8.77 -7.55
C ILE A 90 0.87 -10.20 -7.03
N ALA A 91 1.61 -11.14 -7.60
CA ALA A 91 1.48 -12.57 -7.27
C ALA A 91 1.84 -12.90 -5.83
N LYS A 92 2.75 -12.15 -5.20
CA LYS A 92 3.16 -12.34 -3.81
C LYS A 92 2.36 -11.55 -2.77
N SER A 93 1.51 -10.61 -3.20
CA SER A 93 0.76 -9.75 -2.28
C SER A 93 -0.54 -10.40 -1.83
N ASP A 94 -0.91 -10.23 -0.57
CA ASP A 94 -2.20 -10.68 -0.03
C ASP A 94 -3.37 -9.86 -0.57
N ALA A 95 -3.10 -8.61 -0.96
CA ALA A 95 -4.08 -7.70 -1.52
C ALA A 95 -3.48 -6.77 -2.59
N ILE A 96 -4.36 -6.26 -3.46
CA ILE A 96 -4.01 -5.31 -4.51
C ILE A 96 -4.97 -4.12 -4.42
N LEU A 97 -4.41 -2.92 -4.42
CA LEU A 97 -5.15 -1.66 -4.57
C LEU A 97 -4.75 -1.04 -5.90
N ILE A 98 -5.72 -0.87 -6.81
CA ILE A 98 -5.47 -0.28 -8.13
C ILE A 98 -6.46 0.86 -8.41
N GLY A 99 -5.95 2.01 -8.87
CA GLY A 99 -6.76 3.19 -9.20
C GLY A 99 -5.99 4.50 -9.37
#